data_AF-A0A6H2FBS4-F1
#
_entry.id   AF-A0A6H2FBS4-F1
#
_cell.length_a   1.000
_cell.length_b   1.000
_cell.length_c   1.000
_cell.angle_alpha   90.00
_cell.angle_beta   90.00
_cell.angle_gamma   90.00
#
_symmetry.space_group_name_H-M   'P 1'
#
loop_
_entity.id
_entity.type
_entity.pdbx_description
1 polymer ?
#
loop_
_entity_poly.entity_id
_entity_poly.type
_entity_poly.pdbx_seq_one_letter_code
_entity_poly.pdbx_strand_id
1 'polypeptide(L)'
;MVFGFKKLEKVSYKNIFLKYLKINPFNINKKKLSSVVSKLYFINIKKKNNFDDYIQILFDLYIFPKISFKKPILIYDFPES
;
A
#
# COMPACT_ATOMS: atom_id res chain seq x y z
N MET A 1 5.78 -27.47 14.83
CA MET A 1 4.66 -26.70 15.42
C MET A 1 4.23 -25.64 14.41
N VAL A 2 3.07 -25.81 13.77
CA VAL A 2 2.53 -24.82 12.82
C VAL A 2 1.40 -24.09 13.54
N PHE A 3 1.58 -22.80 13.80
CA PHE A 3 0.59 -21.96 14.50
C PHE A 3 -0.74 -21.96 13.72
N GLY A 4 -1.78 -22.50 14.34
CA GLY A 4 -3.14 -22.51 13.82
C GLY A 4 -3.78 -21.13 13.87
N PHE A 5 -3.45 -20.25 12.93
CA PHE A 5 -4.29 -19.09 12.63
C PHE A 5 -5.47 -19.55 11.78
N LYS A 6 -6.60 -19.87 12.42
CA LYS A 6 -7.81 -20.43 11.79
C LYS A 6 -8.47 -19.55 10.70
N LYS A 7 -7.96 -18.35 10.39
CA LYS A 7 -8.36 -17.51 9.24
C LYS A 7 -7.40 -16.32 9.07
N LEU A 8 -6.16 -16.57 8.63
CA LEU A 8 -5.28 -15.49 8.19
C LEU A 8 -5.73 -15.05 6.79
N GLU A 9 -6.22 -13.83 6.63
CA GLU A 9 -6.63 -13.36 5.30
C GLU A 9 -5.36 -13.04 4.50
N LYS A 10 -5.10 -13.84 3.47
CA LYS A 10 -3.97 -13.61 2.54
C LYS A 10 -4.46 -12.73 1.41
N VAL A 11 -3.81 -11.60 1.19
CA VAL A 11 -4.16 -10.68 0.11
C VAL A 11 -2.89 -10.17 -0.56
N SER A 12 -2.85 -10.19 -1.90
CA SER A 12 -1.74 -9.61 -2.66
C SER A 12 -1.68 -8.10 -2.49
N TYR A 13 -0.47 -7.54 -2.51
CA TYR A 13 -0.22 -6.10 -2.44
C TYR A 13 -1.06 -5.32 -3.46
N LYS A 14 -1.08 -5.78 -4.72
CA LYS A 14 -1.93 -5.23 -5.79
C LYS A 14 -3.41 -5.19 -5.43
N ASN A 15 -3.93 -6.27 -4.86
CA ASN A 15 -5.36 -6.40 -4.60
C ASN A 15 -5.80 -5.49 -3.44
N ILE A 16 -4.92 -5.27 -2.48
CA ILE A 16 -5.12 -4.29 -1.40
C ILE A 16 -5.23 -2.88 -1.96
N PHE A 17 -4.29 -2.47 -2.82
CA PHE A 17 -4.34 -1.16 -3.46
C PHE A 17 -5.58 -0.98 -4.33
N LEU A 18 -5.99 -2.00 -5.06
CA LEU A 18 -7.23 -1.96 -5.83
C LEU A 18 -8.46 -1.85 -4.92
N LYS A 19 -8.50 -2.56 -3.80
CA LYS A 19 -9.62 -2.56 -2.85
C LYS A 19 -9.77 -1.23 -2.12
N TYR A 20 -8.68 -0.63 -1.67
CA TYR A 20 -8.71 0.58 -0.83
C TYR A 20 -8.54 1.89 -1.61
N LEU A 21 -7.74 1.89 -2.66
CA LEU A 21 -7.38 3.08 -3.45
C LEU A 21 -7.85 3.01 -4.91
N LYS A 22 -8.36 1.86 -5.38
CA LYS A 22 -8.69 1.61 -6.81
C LYS A 22 -7.52 1.92 -7.74
N ILE A 23 -6.31 1.70 -7.26
CA ILE A 23 -5.05 1.97 -7.96
C ILE A 23 -4.31 0.65 -8.15
N ASN A 24 -3.63 0.50 -9.29
CA ASN A 24 -2.70 -0.60 -9.50
C ASN A 24 -1.28 -0.13 -9.16
N PRO A 25 -0.62 -0.65 -8.10
CA PRO A 25 0.69 -0.18 -7.67
C PRO A 25 1.78 -0.45 -8.72
N PHE A 26 1.60 -1.45 -9.58
CA PHE A 26 2.58 -1.81 -10.62
C PHE A 26 2.48 -0.98 -11.91
N ASN A 27 1.32 -0.36 -12.17
CA ASN A 27 1.04 0.29 -13.48
C ASN A 27 0.54 1.73 -13.33
N ILE A 28 0.63 2.32 -12.15
CA ILE A 28 0.18 3.70 -11.94
C ILE A 28 1.21 4.70 -12.47
N ASN A 29 0.71 5.69 -13.20
CA ASN A 29 1.53 6.79 -13.70
C ASN A 29 2.08 7.62 -12.52
N LYS A 30 3.41 7.84 -12.49
CA LYS A 30 4.12 8.66 -11.48
C LYS A 30 3.44 10.00 -11.22
N LYS A 31 2.97 10.70 -12.26
CA LYS A 31 2.25 11.98 -12.11
C LYS A 31 0.95 11.84 -11.32
N LYS A 32 0.19 10.77 -11.58
CA LYS A 32 -1.08 10.50 -10.90
C LYS A 32 -0.85 10.07 -9.46
N LEU A 33 0.16 9.22 -9.23
CA LEU A 33 0.59 8.82 -7.89
C LEU A 33 0.98 10.05 -7.05
N SER A 34 1.91 10.87 -7.56
CA SER A 34 2.39 12.08 -6.88
C SER A 34 1.24 13.04 -6.56
N SER A 35 0.31 13.25 -7.48
CA SER A 35 -0.86 14.09 -7.22
C SER A 35 -1.76 13.53 -6.11
N VAL A 36 -1.96 12.20 -6.05
CA VAL A 36 -2.71 11.54 -4.97
C VAL A 36 -1.98 11.65 -3.64
N VAL A 37 -0.65 11.44 -3.61
CA VAL A 37 0.14 11.57 -2.38
C VAL A 37 0.14 13.01 -1.89
N SER A 38 0.38 14.00 -2.76
CA SER A 38 0.32 15.43 -2.39
C SER A 38 -1.06 15.87 -1.91
N LYS A 39 -2.13 15.27 -2.45
CA LYS A 39 -3.51 15.57 -2.01
C LYS A 39 -3.81 14.93 -0.65
N LEU A 40 -3.31 13.72 -0.40
CA LEU A 40 -3.51 13.01 0.86
C LEU A 40 -2.56 13.48 1.96
N TYR A 41 -1.41 14.06 1.58
CA TYR A 41 -0.33 14.41 2.48
C TYR A 41 0.26 15.76 2.08
N PHE A 42 0.05 16.76 2.93
CA PHE A 42 0.57 18.12 2.79
C PHE A 42 2.07 18.21 3.13
N ILE A 43 2.83 17.18 2.79
CA ILE A 43 4.23 17.08 3.16
C ILE A 43 5.08 17.43 1.98
N ASN A 44 6.10 18.22 2.28
CA ASN A 44 7.31 18.39 1.49
C ASN A 44 8.00 17.03 1.31
N ILE A 45 7.40 16.15 0.51
CA ILE A 45 8.05 14.93 0.04
C ILE A 45 9.22 15.46 -0.77
N LYS A 46 10.40 15.42 -0.16
CA LYS A 46 11.63 15.87 -0.79
C LYS A 46 11.65 15.26 -2.18
N LYS A 47 11.95 16.06 -3.21
CA LYS A 47 11.94 15.73 -4.64
C LYS A 47 12.69 14.44 -5.06
N LYS A 48 13.29 13.71 -4.11
CA LYS A 48 14.18 12.56 -4.28
C LYS A 48 13.55 11.23 -3.84
N ASN A 49 12.23 11.17 -3.61
CA ASN A 49 11.55 9.90 -3.35
C ASN A 49 11.29 9.16 -4.66
N ASN A 50 11.59 7.85 -4.67
CA ASN A 50 11.37 6.97 -5.81
C ASN A 50 9.91 6.50 -5.87
N PHE A 51 9.55 5.80 -6.95
CA PHE A 51 8.19 5.29 -7.12
C PHE A 51 7.76 4.39 -5.94
N ASP A 52 8.64 3.50 -5.51
CA ASP A 52 8.43 2.63 -4.34
C ASP A 52 8.18 3.41 -3.06
N ASP A 53 8.93 4.49 -2.79
CA ASP A 53 8.68 5.34 -1.62
C ASP A 53 7.25 5.88 -1.61
N TYR A 54 6.76 6.39 -2.73
CA TYR A 54 5.40 6.93 -2.81
C TYR A 54 4.33 5.85 -2.58
N ILE A 55 4.55 4.67 -3.15
CA ILE A 55 3.68 3.50 -2.99
C ILE A 55 3.68 3.06 -1.52
N GLN A 56 4.85 2.98 -0.89
CA GLN A 56 5.00 2.62 0.51
C GLN A 56 4.33 3.63 1.44
N ILE A 57 4.51 4.94 1.21
CA ILE A 57 3.85 6.00 1.98
C ILE A 57 2.32 5.90 1.87
N LEU A 58 1.79 5.67 0.66
CA LEU A 58 0.34 5.46 0.46
C LEU A 58 -0.17 4.25 1.22
N PHE A 59 0.61 3.16 1.20
CA PHE A 59 0.28 1.96 1.93
C PHE A 59 0.24 2.24 3.44
N ASP A 60 1.30 2.80 4.01
CA ASP A 60 1.45 3.01 5.44
C ASP A 60 0.40 4.00 6.00
N LEU A 61 0.11 5.07 5.27
CA LEU A 61 -0.79 6.12 5.75
C LEU A 61 -2.27 5.80 5.52
N TYR A 62 -2.61 5.15 4.40
CA TYR A 62 -4.01 5.02 4.00
C TYR A 62 -4.55 3.60 4.13
N ILE A 63 -3.70 2.61 3.91
CA ILE A 63 -4.11 1.23 3.81
C ILE A 63 -3.81 0.50 5.13
N PHE A 64 -2.57 0.55 5.61
CA PHE A 64 -2.12 -0.10 6.84
C PHE A 64 -3.04 0.16 8.04
N PRO A 65 -3.43 1.40 8.39
CA PRO A 65 -4.35 1.65 9.51
C PRO A 65 -5.74 1.02 9.31
N LYS A 66 -6.23 0.92 8.07
CA LYS A 66 -7.54 0.31 7.76
C LYS A 66 -7.53 -1.22 7.85
N ILE A 67 -6.39 -1.83 7.54
CA ILE A 67 -6.22 -3.28 7.58
C ILE A 67 -5.90 -3.72 9.01
N SER A 68 -4.97 -3.01 9.67
CA SER A 68 -4.42 -3.38 10.98
C SER A 68 -5.47 -3.38 12.09
N PHE A 69 -6.54 -2.59 11.96
CA PHE A 69 -7.60 -2.51 12.97
C PHE A 69 -8.61 -3.67 12.93
N LYS A 70 -8.75 -4.39 11.81
CA LYS A 70 -9.83 -5.38 11.64
C LYS A 70 -9.41 -6.80 12.00
N LYS A 71 -8.21 -7.22 11.60
CA LYS A 71 -7.69 -8.58 11.79
C LYS A 71 -6.27 -8.69 11.23
N PRO A 72 -5.49 -9.70 11.66
CA PRO A 72 -4.20 -10.00 11.04
C PRO A 72 -4.40 -10.41 9.58
N ILE A 73 -3.73 -9.68 8.68
CA ILE A 73 -3.75 -9.90 7.23
C ILE A 73 -2.32 -10.13 6.75
N LEU A 74 -2.12 -11.17 5.95
CA LEU A 74 -0.82 -11.47 5.35
C LEU A 74 -0.78 -10.91 3.94
N ILE A 75 0.15 -9.98 3.77
CA ILE A 75 0.37 -9.29 2.50
C ILE A 75 1.55 -9.97 1.83
N TYR A 76 1.37 -10.34 0.57
CA TYR A 76 2.39 -10.99 -0.26
C TYR A 76 2.43 -10.31 -1.63
N ASP A 77 3.42 -10.67 -2.45
CA ASP A 77 3.60 -10.06 -3.79
C ASP A 77 3.93 -8.56 -3.70
N PHE A 78 4.88 -8.22 -2.81
CA PHE A 78 5.43 -6.87 -2.78
C PHE A 78 6.19 -6.61 -4.09
N PRO A 79 6.18 -5.38 -4.62
CA PRO A 79 7.00 -5.05 -5.77
C PRO A 79 8.46 -5.39 -5.48
N GLU A 80 9.07 -6.21 -6.34
CA GLU A 80 10.52 -6.42 -6.36
C GLU A 80 11.12 -5.11 -6.92
N SER A 81 11.60 -4.25 -6.02
CA SER A 81 12.17 -2.93 -6.35
C SER A 81 13.40 -3.00 -7.26
#